data_AF-A0A7Y8LEK9-F1
#
_entry.id   AF-A0A7Y8LEK9-F1
#
_cell.length_a   1.000
_cell.length_b   1.000
_cell.length_c   1.000
_cell.angle_alpha   90.00
_cell.angle_beta   90.00
_cell.angle_gamma   90.00
#
_symmetry.space_group_name_H-M   'P 1'
#
loop_
_entity.id
_entity.type
_entity.pdbx_description
1 polymer ?
#
loop_
_entity_poly.entity_id
_entity_poly.type
_entity_poly.pdbx_seq_one_letter_code
_entity_poly.pdbx_strand_id
1 'polypeptide(L)'
;MSGLSVRVLYWAPRALSIAFVAFLSIFALDVFEEHLGFWPTLQALLLHLLPSFVLAAALILAWRREWVGAAVYALAGLAYIAWVVSLSRPVSPAMRFLWATIIAGPAFLIAGLFLANWLKRAELRSRHR
;
A
#
# COMPACT_ATOMS: atom_id res chain seq x y z
N MET A 1 -28.02 0.55 -0.40
CA MET A 1 -26.91 1.50 -0.68
C MET A 1 -27.29 2.41 -1.83
N SER A 2 -26.92 3.70 -1.79
CA SER A 2 -27.10 4.61 -2.92
C SER A 2 -26.08 4.27 -4.03
N GLY A 3 -26.34 4.66 -5.27
CA GLY A 3 -25.39 4.47 -6.39
C GLY A 3 -24.05 5.16 -6.16
N LEU A 4 -24.03 6.24 -5.35
CA LEU A 4 -22.81 6.93 -4.94
C LEU A 4 -21.94 6.04 -4.03
N SER A 5 -22.53 5.39 -3.02
CA SER A 5 -21.78 4.51 -2.10
C SER A 5 -21.12 3.33 -2.83
N VAL A 6 -21.76 2.82 -3.88
CA VAL A 6 -21.20 1.76 -4.74
C VAL A 6 -19.97 2.24 -5.48
N ARG A 7 -20.04 3.41 -6.13
CA ARG A 7 -18.90 3.98 -6.86
C ARG A 7 -17.75 4.31 -5.93
N VAL A 8 -18.04 4.86 -4.74
CA VAL A 8 -17.02 5.16 -3.74
C VAL A 8 -16.33 3.88 -3.27
N LEU A 9 -17.08 2.84 -2.91
CA LEU A 9 -16.50 1.57 -2.45
C LEU A 9 -15.62 0.89 -3.51
N TYR A 10 -15.96 1.08 -4.78
CA TYR A 10 -15.14 0.62 -5.89
C TYR A 10 -13.89 1.51 -6.11
N TRP A 11 -14.03 2.83 -6.26
CA TRP A 11 -12.91 3.68 -6.66
C TRP A 11 -11.98 4.11 -5.53
N ALA A 12 -12.49 4.27 -4.30
CA ALA A 12 -11.70 4.72 -3.15
C ALA A 12 -10.46 3.85 -2.88
N PRO A 13 -10.53 2.51 -2.74
CA PRO A 13 -9.33 1.70 -2.50
C PRO A 13 -8.29 1.84 -3.61
N ARG A 14 -8.72 2.01 -4.87
CA ARG A 14 -7.84 2.12 -6.04
C ARG A 14 -7.13 3.47 -6.09
N ALA A 15 -7.88 4.56 -5.91
CA ALA A 15 -7.31 5.90 -5.86
C ALA A 15 -6.33 6.05 -4.69
N LEU A 16 -6.70 5.57 -3.50
CA LEU A 16 -5.81 5.56 -2.33
C LEU A 16 -4.57 4.69 -2.53
N SER A 17 -4.72 3.54 -3.20
CA SER A 17 -3.58 2.68 -3.56
C SER A 17 -2.58 3.40 -4.46
N ILE A 18 -3.05 4.09 -5.50
CA ILE A 18 -2.19 4.88 -6.40
C ILE A 18 -1.46 5.97 -5.62
N ALA A 19 -2.19 6.73 -4.80
CA ALA A 19 -1.60 7.79 -3.98
C ALA A 19 -0.57 7.24 -2.99
N PHE A 20 -0.85 6.09 -2.35
CA PHE A 20 0.04 5.46 -1.39
C PHE A 20 1.31 4.89 -2.06
N VAL A 21 1.18 4.26 -3.23
CA VAL A 21 2.34 3.81 -4.02
C VAL A 21 3.22 4.99 -4.44
N ALA A 22 2.61 6.09 -4.89
CA ALA A 22 3.35 7.30 -5.24
C ALA A 22 4.08 7.88 -4.02
N PHE A 23 3.38 7.98 -2.88
CA PHE A 23 3.97 8.43 -1.61
C PHE A 23 5.17 7.57 -1.19
N LEU A 24 5.04 6.23 -1.20
CA LEU A 24 6.14 5.33 -0.84
C LEU A 24 7.31 5.42 -1.82
N SER A 25 7.05 5.71 -3.09
CA SER A 25 8.11 5.83 -4.11
C SER A 25 9.01 7.06 -3.90
N ILE A 26 8.54 8.09 -3.19
CA ILE A 26 9.36 9.27 -2.88
C ILE A 26 10.53 8.90 -1.96
N PHE A 27 10.36 7.91 -1.07
CA PHE A 27 11.44 7.47 -0.19
C PHE A 27 12.62 6.87 -0.95
N ALA A 28 12.40 6.31 -2.15
CA ALA A 28 13.47 5.75 -2.97
C ALA A 28 14.39 6.81 -3.61
N LEU A 29 14.05 8.10 -3.48
CA LEU A 29 14.86 9.20 -4.02
C LEU A 29 16.10 9.50 -3.15
N ASP A 30 16.19 8.96 -1.94
CA ASP A 30 17.35 9.10 -1.06
C ASP A 30 18.65 8.53 -1.69
N VAL A 31 18.54 7.54 -2.57
CA VAL A 31 19.65 6.97 -3.34
C VAL A 31 20.45 8.01 -4.15
N PHE A 32 19.83 9.14 -4.53
CA PHE A 32 20.52 10.20 -5.26
C PHE A 32 21.49 10.99 -4.37
N GLU A 33 21.37 10.90 -3.04
CA GLU A 33 22.29 11.51 -2.08
C GLU A 33 23.55 10.66 -1.83
N GLU A 34 23.58 9.40 -2.30
CA GLU A 34 24.70 8.48 -2.06
C GLU A 34 25.92 8.72 -2.98
N HIS A 35 25.86 9.70 -3.89
CA HIS A 35 26.94 10.08 -4.81
C HIS A 35 27.53 8.90 -5.62
N LEU A 36 26.70 7.91 -5.93
CA LEU A 36 27.09 6.76 -6.73
C LEU A 36 27.22 7.12 -8.23
N GLY A 37 27.94 6.29 -8.99
CA GLY A 37 27.92 6.35 -10.46
C GLY A 37 26.57 5.93 -11.04
N PHE A 38 26.31 6.22 -12.32
CA PHE A 38 25.00 6.01 -12.95
C PHE A 38 24.42 4.59 -12.76
N TRP A 39 25.18 3.54 -13.07
CA TRP A 39 24.69 2.16 -13.00
C TRP A 39 24.37 1.70 -11.58
N PRO A 40 25.25 1.92 -10.57
CA PRO A 40 24.90 1.66 -9.18
C PRO A 40 23.67 2.45 -8.70
N THR A 41 23.55 3.74 -9.02
CA THR A 41 22.35 4.53 -8.65
C THR A 41 21.08 3.94 -9.25
N LEU A 42 21.10 3.56 -10.52
CA LEU A 42 19.94 2.96 -11.18
C LEU A 42 19.53 1.63 -10.52
N GLN A 43 20.50 0.78 -10.19
CA GLN A 43 20.23 -0.49 -9.52
C GLN A 43 19.66 -0.26 -8.12
N ALA A 44 20.28 0.63 -7.33
CA ALA A 44 19.82 0.95 -5.99
C ALA A 44 18.42 1.58 -6.02
N LEU A 45 18.12 2.49 -6.96
CA LEU A 45 16.78 3.06 -7.14
C LEU A 45 15.73 1.97 -7.43
N LEU A 46 16.02 1.04 -8.33
CA LEU A 46 15.10 -0.07 -8.67
C LEU A 46 14.85 -1.00 -7.47
N LEU A 47 15.87 -1.25 -6.65
CA LEU A 47 15.75 -2.03 -5.42
C LEU A 47 14.92 -1.28 -4.35
N HIS A 48 15.11 0.03 -4.19
CA HIS A 48 14.34 0.86 -3.26
C HIS A 48 12.87 1.01 -3.69
N LEU A 49 12.58 0.95 -5.00
CA LEU A 49 11.21 0.95 -5.53
C LEU A 49 10.52 -0.41 -5.46
N LEU A 50 11.22 -1.49 -5.10
CA LEU A 50 10.64 -2.84 -5.05
C LEU A 50 9.38 -2.92 -4.17
N PRO A 51 9.30 -2.31 -2.96
CA PRO A 51 8.07 -2.29 -2.17
C PRO A 51 6.89 -1.62 -2.92
N SER A 52 7.14 -0.50 -3.59
CA SER A 52 6.15 0.20 -4.41
C SER A 52 5.69 -0.65 -5.60
N PHE A 53 6.59 -1.35 -6.28
CA PHE A 53 6.25 -2.23 -7.41
C PHE A 53 5.40 -3.43 -6.97
N VAL A 54 5.66 -4.02 -5.81
CA VAL A 54 4.84 -5.10 -5.25
C VAL A 54 3.41 -4.61 -5.00
N LEU A 55 3.25 -3.42 -4.39
CA LEU A 55 1.93 -2.84 -4.14
C LEU A 55 1.21 -2.43 -5.44
N ALA A 56 1.95 -1.90 -6.42
CA ALA A 56 1.39 -1.58 -7.74
C ALA A 56 0.88 -2.83 -8.47
N ALA A 57 1.66 -3.93 -8.44
CA ALA A 57 1.23 -5.21 -8.98
C ALA A 57 0.00 -5.75 -8.25
N ALA A 58 -0.02 -5.68 -6.91
CA ALA A 58 -1.18 -6.08 -6.12
C ALA A 58 -2.44 -5.29 -6.48
N LEU A 59 -2.31 -3.97 -6.68
CA LEU A 59 -3.38 -3.11 -7.15
C LEU A 59 -3.89 -3.56 -8.55
N ILE A 60 -3.00 -3.81 -9.51
CA ILE A 60 -3.38 -4.32 -10.85
C ILE A 60 -4.17 -5.63 -10.74
N LEU A 61 -3.71 -6.57 -9.91
CA LEU A 61 -4.41 -7.84 -9.66
C LEU A 61 -5.76 -7.62 -8.94
N ALA A 62 -5.81 -6.66 -8.02
CA ALA A 62 -7.00 -6.33 -7.25
C ALA A 62 -8.14 -5.77 -8.12
N TRP A 63 -7.85 -5.23 -9.31
CA TRP A 63 -8.88 -4.80 -10.26
C TRP A 63 -9.82 -5.94 -10.66
N ARG A 64 -9.30 -7.17 -10.80
CA ARG A 64 -10.08 -8.37 -11.09
C ARG A 64 -10.41 -9.17 -9.82
N ARG A 65 -9.51 -9.18 -8.83
CA ARG A 65 -9.60 -9.98 -7.60
C ARG A 65 -9.35 -9.13 -6.35
N GLU A 66 -10.36 -8.40 -5.86
CA GLU A 66 -10.22 -7.42 -4.76
C GLU A 66 -9.66 -8.02 -3.46
N TRP A 67 -9.92 -9.29 -3.18
CA TRP A 67 -9.35 -9.97 -2.01
C TRP A 67 -7.82 -10.01 -2.04
N VAL A 68 -7.20 -10.00 -3.23
CA VAL A 68 -5.73 -9.91 -3.38
C VAL A 68 -5.24 -8.57 -2.85
N GLY A 69 -5.93 -7.48 -3.17
CA GLY A 69 -5.64 -6.16 -2.61
C GLY A 69 -5.77 -6.17 -1.09
N ALA A 70 -6.87 -6.72 -0.56
CA ALA A 70 -7.07 -6.82 0.88
C ALA A 70 -5.93 -7.58 1.58
N ALA A 71 -5.57 -8.75 1.06
CA ALA A 71 -4.53 -9.59 1.63
C ALA A 71 -3.14 -8.93 1.54
N VAL A 72 -2.73 -8.45 0.37
CA VAL A 72 -1.38 -7.91 0.17
C VAL A 72 -1.17 -6.62 0.95
N TYR A 73 -2.13 -5.68 0.95
CA TYR A 73 -1.98 -4.44 1.72
C TYR A 73 -2.00 -4.70 3.24
N ALA A 74 -2.80 -5.66 3.72
CA ALA A 74 -2.78 -6.05 5.13
C ALA A 74 -1.44 -6.69 5.52
N LEU A 75 -0.93 -7.63 4.71
CA LEU A 75 0.37 -8.26 4.95
C LEU A 75 1.51 -7.24 4.88
N ALA A 76 1.46 -6.27 3.97
CA ALA A 76 2.46 -5.21 3.88
C ALA A 76 2.47 -4.33 5.15
N GLY A 77 1.29 -3.95 5.66
CA GLY A 77 1.16 -3.21 6.92
C GLY A 77 1.71 -4.00 8.11
N LEU A 78 1.38 -5.30 8.20
CA LEU A 78 1.89 -6.19 9.25
C LEU A 78 3.41 -6.37 9.16
N ALA A 79 3.94 -6.60 7.96
CA ALA A 79 5.37 -6.76 7.72
C ALA A 79 6.14 -5.49 8.13
N TYR A 80 5.60 -4.31 7.80
CA TYR A 80 6.19 -3.04 8.20
C TYR A 80 6.20 -2.86 9.72
N ILE A 81 5.09 -3.15 10.41
CA ILE A 81 5.04 -3.11 11.88
C ILE A 81 6.06 -4.07 12.49
N ALA A 82 6.11 -5.31 12.00
CA ALA A 82 7.06 -6.32 12.48
C ALA A 82 8.51 -5.84 12.33
N TRP A 83 8.84 -5.26 11.17
CA TRP A 83 10.15 -4.67 10.92
C TRP A 83 10.47 -3.52 11.91
N VAL A 84 9.56 -2.56 12.07
CA VAL A 84 9.74 -1.42 13.01
C VAL A 84 9.93 -1.88 14.45
N VAL A 85 9.18 -2.89 14.90
CA VAL A 85 9.29 -3.45 16.25
C VAL A 85 10.58 -4.23 16.43
N SER A 86 11.03 -4.96 15.41
CA SER A 86 12.28 -5.74 15.44
C SER A 86 13.57 -4.92 15.41
N LEU A 87 13.50 -3.61 15.08
CA LEU A 87 14.68 -2.75 15.04
C LEU A 87 15.39 -2.74 16.40
N SER A 88 16.65 -3.15 16.45
CA SER A 88 17.47 -3.08 17.69
C SER A 88 18.06 -1.69 17.96
N ARG A 89 17.76 -0.69 17.11
CA ARG A 89 18.29 0.68 17.23
C ARG A 89 17.64 1.44 18.41
N PRO A 90 18.35 2.38 19.06
CA PRO A 90 17.81 3.20 20.16
C PRO A 90 16.86 4.28 19.65
N VAL A 91 15.74 3.87 19.04
CA VAL A 91 14.65 4.75 18.60
C VAL A 91 13.58 4.76 19.68
N SER A 92 13.14 5.95 20.10
CA SER A 92 12.13 6.11 21.14
C SER A 92 10.82 5.39 20.77
N PRO A 93 10.08 4.84 21.75
CA PRO A 93 8.80 4.16 21.48
C PRO A 93 7.80 5.06 20.74
N ALA A 94 7.75 6.35 21.08
CA ALA A 94 6.88 7.32 20.43
C ALA A 94 7.20 7.50 18.94
N MET A 95 8.49 7.54 18.57
CA MET A 95 8.90 7.66 17.18
C MET A 95 8.57 6.39 16.38
N ARG A 96 8.78 5.20 16.96
CA ARG A 96 8.38 3.92 16.34
C ARG A 96 6.88 3.85 16.09
N PHE A 97 6.09 4.29 17.06
CA PHE A 97 4.63 4.35 16.93
C PHE A 97 4.21 5.31 15.81
N LEU A 98 4.83 6.48 15.71
CA LEU A 98 4.57 7.45 14.65
C LEU A 98 4.87 6.85 13.27
N TRP A 99 6.04 6.23 13.09
CA TRP A 99 6.42 5.58 11.83
C TRP A 99 5.46 4.46 11.45
N ALA A 100 5.14 3.58 12.40
CA ALA A 100 4.18 2.49 12.21
C ALA A 100 2.81 3.03 11.78
N THR A 101 2.33 4.10 12.40
CA THR A 101 1.02 4.69 12.09
C THR A 101 1.00 5.33 10.70
N ILE A 102 2.03 6.09 10.34
CA ILE A 102 2.09 6.83 9.06
C ILE A 102 2.16 5.88 7.86
N ILE A 103 2.86 4.74 7.97
CA ILE A 103 3.00 3.79 6.86
C ILE A 103 1.95 2.69 6.91
N ALA A 104 1.81 2.00 8.05
CA ALA A 104 0.89 0.86 8.14
C ALA A 104 -0.58 1.31 8.21
N GLY A 105 -0.87 2.49 8.76
CA GLY A 105 -2.22 3.04 8.84
C GLY A 105 -2.92 3.15 7.48
N PRO A 106 -2.34 3.88 6.50
CA PRO A 106 -2.88 3.92 5.14
C PRO A 106 -2.96 2.53 4.49
N ALA A 107 -1.98 1.65 4.70
CA ALA A 107 -2.00 0.29 4.17
C ALA A 107 -3.21 -0.52 4.70
N PHE A 108 -3.48 -0.48 6.00
CA PHE A 108 -4.65 -1.15 6.60
C PHE A 108 -5.97 -0.52 6.17
N LEU A 109 -6.03 0.81 6.02
CA LEU A 109 -7.20 1.48 5.47
C LEU A 109 -7.51 0.98 4.06
N ILE A 110 -6.51 0.93 3.18
CA ILE A 110 -6.64 0.42 1.83
C ILE A 110 -7.06 -1.06 1.84
N ALA A 111 -6.46 -1.88 2.70
CA ALA A 111 -6.81 -3.29 2.85
C ALA A 111 -8.28 -3.48 3.27
N GLY A 112 -8.74 -2.71 4.27
CA GLY A 112 -10.12 -2.72 4.74
C GLY A 112 -11.11 -2.31 3.65
N LEU A 113 -10.77 -1.30 2.84
CA LEU A 113 -11.59 -0.87 1.72
C LEU A 113 -11.67 -1.94 0.62
N PHE A 114 -10.55 -2.60 0.28
CA PHE A 114 -10.56 -3.73 -0.66
C PHE A 114 -11.37 -4.92 -0.13
N LEU A 115 -11.26 -5.21 1.16
CA LEU A 115 -12.04 -6.27 1.81
C LEU A 115 -13.54 -5.96 1.76
N ALA A 116 -13.93 -4.75 2.15
CA ALA A 116 -15.33 -4.31 2.11
C ALA A 116 -15.90 -4.35 0.68
N ASN A 117 -15.09 -3.94 -0.31
CA ASN A 117 -15.46 -4.00 -1.72
C ASN A 117 -15.62 -5.46 -2.20
N TRP A 118 -14.72 -6.36 -1.79
CA TRP A 118 -14.82 -7.78 -2.11
C TRP A 118 -16.06 -8.45 -1.50
N LEU A 119 -16.33 -8.22 -0.21
CA LEU A 119 -17.48 -8.79 0.50
C LEU A 119 -18.81 -8.34 -0.11
N LYS A 120 -18.90 -7.09 -0.56
CA LYS A 120 -20.11 -6.54 -1.18
C LYS A 120 -20.25 -6.83 -2.68
N ARG A 121 -19.26 -7.49 -3.30
CA ARG A 121 -19.22 -7.74 -4.74
C ARG A 121 -20.46 -8.44 -5.29
N ALA A 122 -21.07 -9.36 -4.54
CA ALA A 122 -22.29 -10.06 -4.95
C ALA A 122 -23.51 -9.12 -5.05
N GLU A 123 -23.69 -8.24 -4.07
CA GLU A 123 -24.75 -7.21 -4.05
C GLU A 123 -24.53 -6.15 -5.15
N LEU A 124 -23.28 -5.87 -5.50
CA LEU A 124 -22.92 -4.94 -6.57
C LEU A 124 -23.27 -5.47 -7.97
N ARG A 125 -23.23 -6.80 -8.17
CA ARG A 125 -23.54 -7.44 -9.47
C ARG A 125 -25.03 -7.70 -9.68
N SER A 126 -25.82 -7.88 -8.62
CA SER A 126 -27.26 -8.17 -8.73
C SER A 126 -28.12 -6.96 -9.12
N ARG A 127 -27.63 -5.73 -8.92
CA ARG A 127 -28.35 -4.48 -9.27
C ARG A 127 -28.11 -3.95 -10.70
N HIS A 128 -27.24 -4.62 -11.47
CA HIS A 128 -26.92 -4.26 -12.85
C HIS A 128 -27.44 -5.29 -13.88
N ARG A 129 -28.29 -6.23 -13.45
CA ARG A 129 -29.16 -7.03 -14.32
C ARG A 129 -30.59 -6.59 -14.06
#